data_AF-A0A368YGA8-F1
#
_entry.id   AF-A0A368YGA8-F1
#
_cell.length_a   1.000
_cell.length_b   1.000
_cell.length_c   1.000
_cell.angle_alpha   90.00
_cell.angle_beta   90.00
_cell.angle_gamma   90.00
#
_symmetry.space_group_name_H-M   'P 1'
#
loop_
_entity.id
_entity.type
_entity.pdbx_description
1 polymer ?
#
loop_
_entity_poly.entity_id
_entity_poly.type
_entity_poly.pdbx_seq_one_letter_code
_entity_poly.pdbx_strand_id
1 'polypeptide(L)'
;MELDALTEADLPAIDPALTPAVLETIDPARALAARRGVGSTAPDRVREQLAEFARTCAAQRDWAARMPSGPALRRGQGGRHERYHHPAKIRPRCP
;
A
#
# COMPACT_ATOMS: atom_id res chain seq x y z
N MET A 1 -8.58 25.26 11.85
CA MET A 1 -8.37 24.46 13.08
C MET A 1 -8.18 23.03 12.59
N GLU A 2 -7.12 22.37 13.03
CA GLU A 2 -6.86 20.96 12.72
C GLU A 2 -7.59 20.06 13.73
N LEU A 3 -7.81 18.79 13.37
CA LEU A 3 -8.66 17.89 14.15
C LEU A 3 -8.00 17.48 15.50
N ASP A 4 -6.68 17.37 15.52
CA ASP A 4 -5.88 17.01 16.70
C ASP A 4 -5.76 18.14 17.74
N ALA A 5 -6.21 19.35 17.41
CA ALA A 5 -6.25 20.50 18.31
C ALA A 5 -7.58 20.66 19.05
N LEU A 6 -8.55 19.76 18.84
CA LEU A 6 -9.84 19.78 19.52
C LEU A 6 -9.70 19.51 21.02
N THR A 7 -10.43 20.29 21.81
CA THR A 7 -10.57 20.10 23.26
C THR A 7 -11.93 19.50 23.61
N GLU A 8 -12.07 18.99 24.83
CA GLU A 8 -13.37 18.47 25.32
C GLU A 8 -14.46 19.54 25.32
N ALA A 9 -14.09 20.81 25.51
CA ALA A 9 -15.02 21.93 25.49
C ALA A 9 -15.53 22.25 24.07
N ASP A 10 -14.76 21.90 23.05
CA ASP A 10 -15.15 22.12 21.64
C ASP A 10 -16.18 21.08 21.17
N LEU A 11 -16.19 19.87 21.75
CA LEU A 11 -17.03 18.76 21.29
C LEU A 11 -18.55 19.06 21.36
N PRO A 12 -19.12 19.57 22.47
CA PRO A 12 -20.55 19.84 22.56
C PRO A 12 -21.01 20.99 21.67
N ALA A 13 -20.09 21.88 21.27
CA ALA A 13 -20.38 22.95 20.30
C ALA A 13 -20.54 22.41 18.86
N ILE A 14 -20.02 21.21 18.59
CA ILE A 14 -20.15 20.51 17.31
C ILE A 14 -21.39 19.59 17.33
N ASP A 15 -21.44 18.66 18.29
CA ASP A 15 -22.56 17.72 18.45
C ASP A 15 -22.60 17.21 19.90
N PRO A 16 -23.77 17.25 20.58
CA PRO A 16 -23.90 16.83 21.98
C PRO A 16 -23.64 15.33 22.24
N ALA A 17 -23.64 14.48 21.20
CA ALA A 17 -23.29 13.06 21.32
C ALA A 17 -21.77 12.81 21.36
N LEU A 18 -20.94 13.81 21.02
CA LEU A 18 -19.49 13.68 21.06
C LEU A 18 -18.98 13.74 22.51
N THR A 19 -18.61 12.58 23.03
CA THR A 19 -17.99 12.43 24.35
C THR A 19 -16.48 12.63 24.29
N PRO A 20 -15.80 12.94 25.42
CA PRO A 20 -14.33 13.04 25.47
C PRO A 20 -13.57 11.83 24.89
N ALA A 21 -14.20 10.64 24.91
CA ALA A 21 -13.64 9.42 24.31
C ALA A 21 -13.39 9.52 22.79
N VAL A 22 -13.95 10.51 22.09
CA VAL A 22 -13.65 10.76 20.68
C VAL A 22 -12.24 11.31 20.48
N LEU A 23 -11.76 12.20 21.36
CA LEU A 23 -10.41 12.79 21.24
C LEU A 23 -9.32 11.72 21.27
N GLU A 24 -9.56 10.69 22.05
CA GLU A 24 -8.76 9.48 22.12
C GLU A 24 -8.55 8.80 20.75
N THR A 25 -9.50 8.93 19.81
CA THR A 25 -9.44 8.34 18.46
C THR A 25 -8.84 9.26 17.40
N ILE A 26 -8.63 10.54 17.73
CA ILE A 26 -8.04 11.55 16.84
C ILE A 26 -6.51 11.45 16.91
N ASP A 27 -6.00 10.25 16.65
CA ASP A 27 -4.58 9.95 16.46
C ASP A 27 -4.46 9.02 15.24
N PRO A 28 -3.80 9.46 14.16
CA PRO A 28 -3.58 8.62 12.98
C PRO A 28 -2.96 7.25 13.30
N ALA A 29 -2.04 7.17 14.26
CA ALA A 29 -1.41 5.91 14.65
C ALA A 29 -2.43 4.96 15.29
N ARG A 30 -3.28 5.48 16.19
CA ARG A 30 -4.36 4.71 16.81
C ARG A 30 -5.43 4.30 15.79
N ALA A 31 -5.79 5.19 14.86
CA ALA A 31 -6.74 4.92 13.79
C ALA A 31 -6.27 3.78 12.87
N LEU A 32 -4.97 3.73 12.57
CA LEU A 32 -4.37 2.61 11.83
C LEU A 32 -4.34 1.32 12.65
N ALA A 33 -3.93 1.38 13.92
CA ALA A 33 -3.87 0.21 14.79
C ALA A 33 -5.24 -0.44 15.04
N ALA A 34 -6.33 0.33 14.99
CA ALA A 34 -7.69 -0.17 15.16
C ALA A 34 -8.20 -1.04 13.99
N ARG A 35 -7.57 -0.96 12.81
CA ARG A 35 -7.99 -1.71 11.61
C ARG A 35 -7.54 -3.17 11.72
N ARG A 36 -8.24 -4.02 12.48
CA ARG A 36 -7.77 -5.39 12.79
C ARG A 36 -8.20 -6.50 11.82
N GLY A 37 -9.00 -6.18 10.80
CA GLY A 37 -9.45 -7.14 9.78
C GLY A 37 -8.28 -7.78 9.02
N VAL A 38 -8.53 -8.95 8.43
CA VAL A 38 -7.55 -9.59 7.52
C VAL A 38 -7.31 -8.67 6.32
N GLY A 39 -6.05 -8.50 5.94
CA GLY A 39 -5.67 -7.66 4.80
C GLY A 39 -5.65 -6.15 5.07
N SER A 40 -5.78 -5.72 6.32
CA SER A 40 -5.83 -4.31 6.69
C SER A 40 -4.46 -3.64 6.79
N THR A 41 -4.47 -2.35 7.16
CA THR A 41 -3.27 -1.53 7.34
C THR A 41 -2.77 -1.44 8.79
N ALA A 42 -3.32 -2.23 9.72
CA ALA A 42 -2.76 -2.27 11.06
C ALA A 42 -1.30 -2.76 11.01
N PRO A 43 -0.37 -2.19 11.79
CA PRO A 43 1.06 -2.53 11.70
C PRO A 43 1.35 -4.04 11.81
N ASP A 44 0.64 -4.75 12.70
CA ASP A 44 0.74 -6.21 12.82
C ASP A 44 0.27 -6.94 11.54
N ARG A 45 -0.84 -6.50 10.94
CA ARG A 45 -1.38 -7.08 9.70
C ARG A 45 -0.45 -6.86 8.52
N VAL A 46 0.16 -5.68 8.43
CA VAL A 46 1.17 -5.39 7.40
C VAL A 46 2.40 -6.29 7.57
N ARG A 47 2.85 -6.55 8.81
CA ARG A 47 3.93 -7.51 9.09
C ARG A 47 3.58 -8.92 8.63
N GLU A 48 2.37 -9.38 8.93
CA GLU A 48 1.86 -10.69 8.49
C GLU A 48 1.84 -10.79 6.95
N GLN A 49 1.30 -9.77 6.29
CA GLN A 49 1.23 -9.69 4.83
C GLN A 49 2.61 -9.69 4.17
N LEU A 50 3.57 -8.93 4.72
CA LEU A 50 4.95 -8.92 4.21
C LEU A 50 5.62 -10.29 4.36
N ALA A 51 5.40 -10.96 5.49
CA ALA A 51 5.92 -12.30 5.71
C ALA A 51 5.32 -13.32 4.72
N GLU A 52 4.02 -13.23 4.45
CA GLU A 52 3.35 -14.06 3.44
C GLU A 52 3.83 -13.78 2.02
N PHE A 53 3.92 -12.50 1.65
CA PHE A 53 4.42 -12.08 0.36
C PHE A 53 5.85 -12.58 0.13
N ALA A 54 6.74 -12.48 1.13
CA ALA A 54 8.10 -12.98 1.04
C ALA A 54 8.15 -14.49 0.79
N ARG A 55 7.30 -15.29 1.46
CA ARG A 55 7.18 -16.74 1.21
C ARG A 55 6.71 -17.03 -0.22
N THR A 56 5.70 -16.31 -0.69
CA THR A 56 5.18 -16.46 -2.06
C THR A 56 6.24 -16.14 -3.10
N CYS A 57 6.99 -15.05 -2.92
CA CYS A 57 8.10 -14.71 -3.82
C CYS A 57 9.18 -15.79 -3.84
N ALA A 58 9.54 -16.38 -2.69
CA ALA A 58 10.51 -17.47 -2.64
C ALA A 58 10.01 -18.68 -3.44
N ALA A 59 8.77 -19.12 -3.21
CA ALA A 59 8.17 -20.23 -3.95
C ALA A 59 8.10 -19.98 -5.46
N GLN A 60 7.78 -18.75 -5.88
CA GLN A 60 7.76 -18.36 -7.29
C GLN A 60 9.15 -18.39 -7.92
N ARG A 61 10.19 -17.95 -7.21
CA ARG A 61 11.58 -18.03 -7.67
C ARG A 61 12.03 -19.48 -7.81
N ASP A 62 11.72 -20.33 -6.83
CA ASP A 62 12.08 -21.75 -6.87
C ASP A 62 11.40 -22.46 -8.04
N TRP A 63 10.12 -22.17 -8.27
CA TRP A 63 9.38 -22.68 -9.43
C TRP A 63 10.02 -22.22 -10.75
N ALA A 64 10.34 -20.92 -10.87
CA ALA A 64 10.95 -20.37 -12.07
C ALA A 64 12.35 -20.95 -12.34
N ALA A 65 13.12 -21.26 -11.30
CA ALA A 65 14.43 -21.90 -11.42
C ALA A 65 14.33 -23.36 -11.85
N ARG A 66 13.23 -24.05 -11.50
CA ARG A 66 12.96 -25.45 -11.89
C ARG A 66 12.35 -25.60 -13.28
N MET A 67 11.99 -24.49 -13.94
CA MET A 67 11.43 -24.54 -15.27
C MET A 67 12.38 -25.23 -16.25
N PRO A 68 11.88 -26.07 -17.18
CA PRO A 68 12.73 -26.75 -18.15
C PRO A 68 13.56 -25.73 -18.93
N SER A 69 14.87 -25.74 -18.73
CA SER A 69 15.79 -24.97 -19.58
C SER A 69 16.17 -25.82 -20.78
N GLY A 70 15.80 -25.38 -21.98
CA GLY A 70 16.14 -26.05 -23.24
C GLY A 70 16.52 -25.05 -24.33
N PRO A 71 17.24 -25.47 -25.39
CA PRO A 71 17.65 -24.58 -26.48
C PRO A 71 16.47 -23.80 -27.10
N ALA A 72 15.30 -24.44 -27.19
CA ALA A 72 14.07 -23.84 -27.72
C ALA A 72 13.42 -22.78 -26.81
N LEU A 73 13.67 -22.84 -25.50
CA LEU A 73 13.10 -21.91 -24.49
C LEU A 73 14.10 -20.80 -24.11
N ARG A 74 15.30 -20.82 -24.68
CA ARG A 74 16.38 -19.85 -24.47
C ARG A 74 16.15 -18.55 -25.25
N ARG A 75 14.93 -18.01 -25.28
CA ARG A 75 14.70 -16.67 -25.84
C ARG A 75 15.07 -15.61 -24.80
N GLY A 76 16.17 -14.89 -25.05
CA GLY A 76 16.32 -13.50 -24.63
C GLY A 76 16.94 -13.18 -23.27
N GLN A 77 17.88 -13.98 -22.74
CA GLN A 77 18.75 -13.51 -21.62
C GLN A 77 19.89 -12.58 -22.11
N GLY A 78 19.55 -11.61 -22.95
CA GLY A 78 20.51 -10.66 -23.51
C GLY A 78 19.80 -9.51 -24.19
N GLY A 79 19.45 -8.46 -23.43
CA GLY A 79 18.74 -7.31 -24.01
C GLY A 79 18.28 -6.28 -22.99
N ARG A 80 19.24 -5.55 -22.41
CA ARG A 80 19.21 -4.13 -22.05
C ARG A 80 18.02 -3.59 -21.25
N HIS A 81 18.36 -3.07 -20.06
CA HIS A 81 17.78 -1.83 -19.52
C HIS A 81 17.88 -0.71 -20.59
N GLU A 82 17.00 -0.70 -21.59
CA GLU A 82 16.74 0.50 -22.39
C GLU A 82 15.79 1.33 -21.54
N ARG A 83 16.26 2.49 -21.07
CA ARG A 83 15.48 3.44 -20.27
C ARG A 83 14.10 3.63 -20.91
N TYR A 84 13.04 3.46 -20.12
CA TYR A 84 11.67 3.78 -20.51
C TYR A 84 11.60 5.29 -20.80
N HIS A 85 11.82 5.70 -22.06
CA HIS A 85 11.48 7.03 -22.52
C HIS A 85 9.98 7.05 -22.74
N HIS A 86 9.26 7.73 -21.85
CA HIS A 86 7.84 8.01 -22.04
C HIS A 86 7.68 8.84 -23.32
N PRO A 87 7.01 8.34 -24.38
CA PRO A 87 6.76 9.17 -25.55
C PRO A 87 5.74 10.24 -25.16
N ALA A 88 6.18 11.50 -25.15
CA ALA A 88 5.31 12.64 -24.99
C ALA A 88 4.20 12.56 -26.05
N LYS A 89 2.96 12.36 -25.59
CA LYS A 89 1.78 12.42 -26.46
C LYS A 89 1.61 13.87 -26.91
N ILE A 90 2.15 14.21 -28.08
CA ILE A 90 1.77 15.44 -28.78
C ILE A 90 0.30 15.29 -29.13
N ARG A 91 -0.57 16.04 -28.44
CA ARG A 91 -1.98 16.15 -28.78
C ARG A 91 -2.09 16.94 -30.09
N PRO A 92 -2.96 16.54 -31.04
CA PRO A 92 -3.19 17.33 -32.24
C PRO A 92 -3.82 18.67 -31.86
N ARG A 93 -3.36 19.75 -32.49
CA ARG A 93 -3.98 21.08 -32.36
C ARG A 93 -5.32 21.03 -33.10
N CYS A 94 -6.40 21.43 -32.42
CA CYS A 94 -7.70 21.65 -33.05
C CYS A 94 -7.61 22.74 -34.14
N PRO A 95 -8.53 22.72 -35.12
CA PRO A 95 -8.47 23.50 -36.36
C PRO A 95 -8.50 25.02 -36.15
#